data_AF-A0AA88ZIP2-F1
#
_entry.id   AF-A0AA88ZIP2-F1
#
_cell.length_a   1.000
_cell.length_b   1.000
_cell.length_c   1.000
_cell.angle_alpha   90.00
_cell.angle_beta   90.00
_cell.angle_gamma   90.00
#
_symmetry.space_group_name_H-M   'P 1'
#
loop_
_entity.id
_entity.type
_entity.pdbx_description
1 polymer ?
#
loop_
_entity_poly.entity_id
_entity_poly.type
_entity_poly.pdbx_seq_one_letter_code
_entity_poly.pdbx_strand_id
1 'polypeptide(L)'
;MLTYILLTELLGLIIRIDPNLNPFITGLYSDYNYIIYYAYSLIFFSYFYYIFWHYTSSKKIKNIIAYGGIAYLIIAFINAYFKSIITERQLFSYTYASLLLIFISINFILENRKNPLLFKRLLFWISLGLIIYELVYFPINIIYSYITRENVALYYQIAPVHKAASFTMYCCFIIGFIVMKPKPR
;
A
#
# COMPACT_ATOMS: atom_id res chain seq x y z
N MET A 1 7.38 3.19 2.84
CA MET A 1 8.48 3.41 3.80
C MET A 1 8.50 4.84 4.33
N LEU A 2 8.68 5.89 3.53
CA LEU A 2 8.76 7.28 4.05
C LEU A 2 7.51 7.74 4.81
N THR A 3 6.31 7.55 4.27
CA THR A 3 5.06 7.88 4.99
C THR A 3 4.87 7.02 6.23
N TYR A 4 5.30 5.75 6.20
CA TYR A 4 5.26 4.88 7.37
C TYR A 4 6.20 5.40 8.47
N ILE A 5 7.43 5.80 8.11
CA ILE A 5 8.39 6.43 9.02
C ILE A 5 7.79 7.73 9.60
N LEU A 6 7.21 8.58 8.76
CA LEU A 6 6.55 9.80 9.22
C LEU A 6 5.44 9.49 10.23
N LEU A 7 4.58 8.51 9.95
CA LEU A 7 3.49 8.13 10.85
C LEU A 7 4.00 7.49 12.15
N THR A 8 5.08 6.69 12.11
CA THR A 8 5.72 6.15 13.32
C THR A 8 6.31 7.26 14.18
N GLU A 9 7.00 8.23 13.58
CA GLU A 9 7.56 9.37 14.31
C GLU A 9 6.46 10.25 14.91
N LEU A 10 5.40 10.52 14.14
CA LEU A 10 4.27 11.31 14.60
C LEU A 10 3.55 10.63 15.78
N LEU A 11 3.37 9.30 15.73
CA LEU A 11 2.82 8.55 16.86
C LEU A 11 3.76 8.60 18.08
N GLY A 12 5.07 8.45 17.88
CA GLY A 12 6.06 8.58 18.93
C GLY A 12 6.02 9.94 19.63
N LEU A 13 5.81 11.01 18.86
CA LEU A 13 5.60 12.36 19.40
C LEU A 13 4.32 12.46 20.23
N ILE A 14 3.19 11.89 19.76
CA ILE A 14 1.93 11.89 20.50
C ILE A 14 2.08 11.18 21.85
N ILE A 15 2.71 9.99 21.86
CA ILE A 15 2.96 9.22 23.09
C ILE A 15 3.87 9.98 24.06
N ARG A 16 4.85 10.72 23.53
CA ARG A 16 5.74 11.55 24.35
C ARG A 16 5.02 12.71 25.02
N ILE A 17 4.01 13.28 24.36
CA ILE A 17 3.23 14.43 24.86
C ILE A 17 2.20 13.99 25.90
N ASP A 18 1.52 12.86 25.68
CA ASP A 18 0.60 12.28 26.65
C ASP A 18 0.81 10.76 26.75
N PRO A 19 1.56 10.30 27.76
CA PRO A 19 1.82 8.88 27.99
C PRO A 19 0.54 8.05 28.20
N ASN A 20 -0.59 8.66 28.58
CA ASN A 20 -1.86 7.96 28.75
C ASN A 20 -2.57 7.68 27.42
N LEU A 21 -2.20 8.38 26.34
CA LEU A 21 -2.65 8.08 24.99
C LEU A 21 -1.87 6.91 24.37
N ASN A 22 -0.92 6.32 25.09
CA ASN A 22 -0.18 5.16 24.64
C ASN A 22 -1.13 3.96 24.48
N PRO A 23 -1.48 3.54 23.26
CA PRO A 23 -2.35 2.39 23.07
C PRO A 23 -1.65 1.05 23.37
N PHE A 24 -0.34 1.07 23.72
CA PHE A 24 0.52 -0.10 23.90
C PHE A 24 0.75 -0.49 25.37
N ILE A 25 -0.13 -0.06 26.29
CA ILE A 25 -0.04 -0.46 27.69
C ILE A 25 -0.32 -1.97 27.80
N THR A 26 0.75 -2.72 28.07
CA THR A 26 0.89 -4.16 28.42
C THR A 26 1.07 -5.19 27.29
N GLY A 27 2.30 -5.73 27.18
CA GLY A 27 2.55 -7.08 26.66
C GLY A 27 3.39 -7.21 25.39
N LEU A 28 3.73 -8.48 25.07
CA LEU A 28 4.60 -9.00 24.00
C LEU A 28 4.29 -8.56 22.55
N TYR A 29 3.35 -7.63 22.36
CA TYR A 29 2.87 -7.12 21.07
C TYR A 29 3.29 -5.65 20.80
N SER A 30 4.19 -5.10 21.63
CA SER A 30 4.79 -3.75 21.47
C SER A 30 5.48 -3.52 20.13
N ASP A 31 5.83 -4.58 19.41
CA ASP A 31 6.72 -4.49 18.25
C ASP A 31 5.95 -4.28 16.93
N TYR A 32 4.62 -4.39 16.92
CA TYR A 32 3.80 -4.26 15.71
C TYR A 32 2.74 -3.15 15.82
N ASN A 33 3.03 -2.01 15.22
CA ASN A 33 2.12 -0.86 15.15
C ASN A 33 1.02 -1.06 14.09
N TYR A 34 0.06 -1.95 14.32
CA TYR A 34 -1.02 -2.24 13.37
C TYR A 34 -1.88 -1.01 13.02
N ILE A 35 -2.07 -0.10 13.98
CA ILE A 35 -2.78 1.17 13.75
C ILE A 35 -2.05 2.03 12.72
N ILE A 36 -0.71 2.06 12.75
CA ILE A 36 0.09 2.80 11.78
C ILE A 36 0.02 2.15 10.42
N TYR A 37 0.09 0.81 10.35
CA TYR A 37 -0.09 0.10 9.09
C TYR A 37 -1.48 0.32 8.48
N TYR A 38 -2.53 0.39 9.31
CA TYR A 38 -3.88 0.69 8.86
C TYR A 38 -3.99 2.12 8.29
N ALA A 39 -3.52 3.13 9.04
CA ALA A 39 -3.52 4.51 8.60
C ALA A 39 -2.67 4.72 7.33
N TYR A 40 -1.47 4.11 7.30
CA TYR A 40 -0.61 4.11 6.11
C TYR A 40 -1.33 3.52 4.91
N SER A 41 -2.02 2.38 5.07
CA SER A 41 -2.74 1.73 3.97
C SER A 41 -3.84 2.62 3.43
N LEU A 42 -4.65 3.24 4.31
CA LEU A 42 -5.70 4.17 3.91
C LEU A 42 -5.15 5.32 3.06
N ILE A 43 -4.07 5.96 3.50
CA ILE A 43 -3.44 7.06 2.77
C ILE A 43 -2.85 6.57 1.46
N PHE A 44 -2.10 5.48 1.48
CA PHE A 44 -1.39 4.93 0.33
C PHE A 44 -2.35 4.56 -0.81
N PHE A 45 -3.37 3.75 -0.52
CA PHE A 45 -4.31 3.31 -1.54
C PHE A 45 -5.16 4.47 -2.06
N SER A 46 -5.68 5.32 -1.16
CA SER A 46 -6.50 6.48 -1.57
C SER A 46 -5.72 7.45 -2.45
N TYR A 47 -4.44 7.70 -2.13
CA TYR A 47 -3.56 8.51 -2.96
C TYR A 47 -3.40 7.94 -4.37
N PHE A 48 -3.07 6.64 -4.49
CA PHE A 48 -2.88 6.06 -5.81
C PHE A 48 -4.19 5.96 -6.60
N TYR A 49 -5.33 5.69 -5.96
CA TYR A 49 -6.62 5.74 -6.62
C TYR A 49 -6.90 7.13 -7.20
N TYR A 50 -6.63 8.19 -6.44
CA TYR A 50 -6.75 9.56 -6.92
C TYR A 50 -5.86 9.83 -8.14
N ILE A 51 -4.57 9.45 -8.07
CA ILE A 51 -3.62 9.61 -9.18
C ILE A 51 -4.11 8.86 -10.43
N PHE A 52 -4.45 7.57 -10.31
CA PHE A 52 -4.92 6.79 -11.45
C PHE A 52 -6.25 7.31 -12.02
N TRP A 53 -7.16 7.77 -11.16
CA TRP A 53 -8.42 8.37 -11.60
C TRP A 53 -8.20 9.62 -12.47
N HIS A 54 -7.22 10.44 -12.11
CA HIS A 54 -6.87 11.65 -12.86
C HIS A 54 -6.23 11.32 -14.22
N TYR A 55 -5.27 10.39 -14.25
CA TYR A 55 -4.44 10.12 -15.43
C TYR A 55 -4.95 9.03 -16.39
N THR A 56 -5.96 8.28 -16.00
CA THR A 56 -6.66 7.35 -16.90
C THR A 56 -7.55 8.16 -17.86
N SER A 57 -7.74 7.71 -19.11
CA SER A 57 -8.63 8.40 -20.06
C SER A 57 -9.99 7.71 -20.16
N SER A 58 -10.02 6.38 -20.03
CA SER A 58 -11.24 5.59 -20.11
C SER A 58 -12.25 5.96 -19.02
N LYS A 59 -13.42 6.47 -19.42
CA LYS A 59 -14.51 6.82 -18.50
C LYS A 59 -14.99 5.61 -17.68
N LYS A 60 -15.02 4.42 -18.30
CA LYS A 60 -15.37 3.16 -17.62
C LYS A 60 -14.39 2.86 -16.48
N ILE A 61 -13.08 2.93 -16.75
CA ILE A 61 -12.07 2.68 -15.72
C ILE A 61 -12.08 3.77 -14.64
N LYS A 62 -12.27 5.05 -15.01
CA LYS A 62 -12.46 6.12 -14.01
C LYS A 62 -13.60 5.85 -13.05
N ASN A 63 -14.76 5.41 -13.56
CA ASN A 63 -15.90 5.07 -12.72
C ASN A 63 -15.57 3.88 -11.80
N ILE A 64 -14.87 2.86 -12.30
CA ILE A 64 -14.42 1.72 -11.47
C ILE A 64 -13.47 2.20 -10.37
N ILE A 65 -12.52 3.08 -10.66
CA ILE A 65 -11.60 3.62 -9.64
C ILE A 65 -12.38 4.41 -8.58
N ALA A 66 -13.34 5.25 -8.99
CA ALA A 66 -14.12 6.06 -8.06
C ALA A 66 -15.00 5.20 -7.14
N TYR A 67 -15.84 4.32 -7.72
CA TYR A 67 -16.72 3.45 -6.95
C TYR A 67 -15.94 2.41 -6.15
N GLY A 68 -14.86 1.86 -6.71
CA GLY A 68 -13.97 0.93 -6.02
C GLY A 68 -13.22 1.60 -4.86
N GLY A 69 -12.79 2.86 -5.02
CA GLY A 69 -12.19 3.64 -3.94
C GLY A 69 -13.17 3.91 -2.79
N ILE A 70 -14.42 4.26 -3.10
CA ILE A 70 -15.48 4.42 -2.10
C ILE A 70 -15.76 3.09 -1.40
N ALA A 71 -15.89 2.00 -2.15
CA ALA A 71 -16.08 0.66 -1.60
C ALA A 71 -14.91 0.24 -0.69
N TYR A 72 -13.67 0.56 -1.07
CA TYR A 72 -12.50 0.34 -0.22
C TYR A 72 -12.63 1.05 1.13
N LEU A 73 -13.02 2.32 1.15
CA LEU A 73 -13.21 3.06 2.40
C LEU A 73 -14.29 2.40 3.27
N ILE A 74 -15.42 2.04 2.68
CA ILE A 74 -16.51 1.35 3.40
C ILE A 74 -16.01 0.02 3.98
N ILE A 75 -15.31 -0.80 3.19
CA ILE A 75 -14.73 -2.07 3.65
C ILE A 75 -13.70 -1.83 4.75
N ALA A 76 -12.87 -0.80 4.65
CA ALA A 76 -11.88 -0.46 5.66
C ALA A 76 -12.52 -0.05 7.00
N PHE A 77 -13.63 0.69 6.97
CA PHE A 77 -14.38 1.04 8.16
C PHE A 77 -15.09 -0.16 8.77
N ILE A 78 -15.75 -0.99 7.95
CA ILE A 78 -16.40 -2.21 8.40
C ILE A 78 -15.38 -3.16 9.03
N ASN A 79 -14.23 -3.37 8.39
CA ASN A 79 -13.17 -4.24 8.90
C ASN A 79 -12.63 -3.73 10.25
N ALA A 80 -12.38 -2.43 10.37
CA ALA A 80 -11.95 -1.80 11.62
C ALA A 80 -12.99 -1.86 12.74
N TYR A 81 -14.29 -1.91 12.40
CA TYR A 81 -15.36 -2.09 13.37
C TYR A 81 -15.40 -3.52 13.93
N PHE A 82 -15.18 -4.54 13.09
CA PHE A 82 -15.20 -5.94 13.50
C PHE A 82 -13.87 -6.45 14.08
N LYS A 83 -12.74 -5.85 13.68
CA LYS A 83 -11.39 -6.25 14.11
C LYS A 83 -10.65 -5.05 14.66
N SER A 84 -10.07 -5.21 15.85
CA SER A 84 -9.26 -4.18 16.48
C SER A 84 -8.11 -3.73 15.59
N ILE A 85 -8.09 -2.45 15.23
CA ILE A 85 -6.99 -1.83 14.46
C ILE A 85 -5.67 -1.76 15.25
N ILE A 86 -5.73 -1.99 16.57
CA ILE A 86 -4.58 -1.92 17.46
C ILE A 86 -3.87 -3.28 17.54
N THR A 87 -4.64 -4.36 17.60
CA THR A 87 -4.10 -5.70 17.89
C THR A 87 -4.09 -6.62 16.68
N GLU A 88 -4.86 -6.31 15.62
CA GLU A 88 -5.02 -7.19 14.47
C GLU A 88 -4.71 -6.52 13.13
N ARG A 89 -4.18 -7.34 12.21
CA ARG A 89 -4.02 -6.97 10.81
C ARG A 89 -5.38 -6.85 10.13
N GLN A 90 -5.54 -5.75 9.40
CA GLN A 90 -6.76 -5.45 8.65
C GLN A 90 -6.73 -6.10 7.26
N LEU A 91 -6.76 -7.44 7.24
CA LEU A 91 -6.50 -8.26 6.05
C LEU A 91 -7.51 -8.01 4.92
N PHE A 92 -8.81 -8.09 5.20
CA PHE A 92 -9.85 -7.97 4.17
C PHE A 92 -9.79 -6.64 3.42
N SER A 93 -9.70 -5.53 4.15
CA SER A 93 -9.57 -4.20 3.56
C SER A 93 -8.28 -4.04 2.77
N TYR A 94 -7.16 -4.59 3.25
CA TYR A 94 -5.90 -4.56 2.52
C TYR A 94 -5.99 -5.34 1.21
N THR A 95 -6.48 -6.58 1.26
CA THR A 95 -6.56 -7.46 0.08
C THR A 95 -7.45 -6.86 -1.00
N TYR A 96 -8.63 -6.33 -0.64
CA TYR A 96 -9.49 -5.63 -1.58
C TYR A 96 -8.75 -4.47 -2.25
N ALA A 97 -8.05 -3.65 -1.45
CA ALA A 97 -7.36 -2.48 -1.95
C ALA A 97 -6.19 -2.83 -2.88
N SER A 98 -5.39 -3.81 -2.49
CA SER A 98 -4.30 -4.37 -3.28
C SER A 98 -4.79 -4.86 -4.64
N LEU A 99 -5.86 -5.66 -4.68
CA LEU A 99 -6.42 -6.19 -5.92
C LEU A 99 -6.95 -5.09 -6.84
N LEU A 100 -7.65 -4.10 -6.27
CA LEU A 100 -8.10 -2.93 -7.04
C LEU A 100 -6.90 -2.15 -7.58
N LEU A 101 -5.85 -1.92 -6.78
CA LEU A 101 -4.65 -1.20 -7.19
C LEU A 101 -3.89 -1.91 -8.33
N ILE A 102 -3.76 -3.24 -8.24
CA ILE A 102 -3.19 -4.05 -9.32
C ILE A 102 -4.03 -3.89 -10.59
N PHE A 103 -5.35 -4.05 -10.48
CA PHE A 103 -6.27 -3.94 -11.61
C PHE A 103 -6.14 -2.59 -12.32
N ILE A 104 -6.17 -1.47 -11.57
CA ILE A 104 -6.11 -0.14 -12.18
C ILE A 104 -4.73 0.16 -12.78
N SER A 105 -3.66 -0.34 -12.16
CA SER A 105 -2.28 -0.19 -12.66
C SER A 105 -2.09 -0.95 -13.98
N ILE A 106 -2.63 -2.17 -14.09
CA ILE A 106 -2.62 -2.94 -15.34
C ILE A 106 -3.43 -2.21 -16.42
N ASN A 107 -4.63 -1.74 -16.09
CA ASN A 107 -5.48 -1.02 -17.04
C ASN A 107 -4.80 0.26 -17.56
N PHE A 108 -4.09 0.99 -16.71
CA PHE A 108 -3.33 2.17 -17.13
C PHE A 108 -2.28 1.82 -18.20
N ILE A 109 -1.51 0.74 -17.99
CA ILE A 109 -0.51 0.28 -18.96
C ILE A 109 -1.19 -0.18 -20.26
N LEU A 110 -2.27 -0.95 -20.17
CA LEU A 110 -3.00 -1.46 -21.32
C LEU A 110 -3.62 -0.35 -22.16
N GLU A 111 -4.19 0.67 -21.53
CA GLU A 111 -4.77 1.84 -22.23
C GLU A 111 -3.69 2.61 -23.00
N ASN A 112 -2.48 2.70 -22.45
CA ASN A 112 -1.39 3.48 -23.02
C ASN A 112 -0.37 2.64 -23.82
N ARG A 113 -0.58 1.34 -24.01
CA ARG A 113 0.38 0.42 -24.65
C ARG A 113 0.79 0.81 -26.08
N LYS A 114 -0.08 1.53 -26.79
CA LYS A 114 0.18 2.01 -28.16
C LYS A 114 0.96 3.33 -28.19
N ASN A 115 1.17 3.97 -27.04
CA ASN A 115 1.90 5.22 -26.96
C ASN A 115 3.42 4.94 -27.00
N PRO A 116 4.16 5.41 -28.03
CA PRO A 116 5.60 5.16 -28.14
C PRO A 116 6.42 5.82 -27.03
N LEU A 117 5.84 6.77 -26.29
CA LEU A 117 6.46 7.45 -25.17
C LEU A 117 6.06 6.87 -23.81
N LEU A 118 5.36 5.73 -23.76
CA LEU A 118 4.88 5.11 -22.51
C LEU A 118 5.99 4.95 -21.47
N PHE A 119 7.12 4.36 -21.86
CA PHE A 119 8.28 4.13 -20.99
C PHE A 119 8.94 5.42 -20.49
N LYS A 120 8.63 6.58 -21.08
CA LYS A 120 9.10 7.90 -20.62
C LYS A 120 8.14 8.56 -19.63
N ARG A 121 6.96 7.97 -19.39
CA ARG A 121 6.01 8.47 -18.40
C ARG A 121 6.37 7.88 -17.03
N LEU A 122 6.56 8.74 -16.04
CA LEU A 122 6.78 8.33 -14.65
C LEU A 122 5.71 7.33 -14.17
N LEU A 123 4.45 7.59 -14.52
CA LEU A 123 3.33 6.77 -14.08
C LEU A 123 3.38 5.32 -14.63
N PHE A 124 4.04 5.06 -15.76
CA PHE A 124 4.26 3.69 -16.23
C PHE A 124 5.14 2.89 -15.26
N TRP A 125 6.26 3.48 -14.85
CA TRP A 125 7.19 2.85 -13.91
C TRP A 125 6.59 2.71 -12.51
N ILE A 126 5.78 3.69 -12.10
CA ILE A 126 4.99 3.59 -10.87
C ILE A 126 4.02 2.41 -10.96
N SER A 127 3.24 2.29 -12.03
CA SER A 127 2.33 1.15 -12.22
C SER A 127 3.06 -0.19 -12.18
N LEU A 128 4.21 -0.30 -12.85
CA LEU A 128 5.00 -1.53 -12.87
C LEU A 128 5.49 -1.91 -11.47
N GLY A 129 6.04 -0.94 -10.72
CA GLY A 129 6.49 -1.16 -9.35
C GLY A 129 5.35 -1.57 -8.41
N LEU A 130 4.19 -0.91 -8.52
CA LEU A 130 3.01 -1.24 -7.71
C LEU A 130 2.48 -2.64 -8.01
N ILE A 131 2.41 -3.05 -9.27
CA ILE A 131 1.97 -4.40 -9.65
C ILE A 131 2.91 -5.45 -9.03
N ILE A 132 4.22 -5.28 -9.19
CA ILE A 132 5.21 -6.22 -8.65
C ILE A 132 5.11 -6.30 -7.13
N TYR A 133 5.04 -5.15 -6.46
CA TYR A 133 4.94 -5.09 -5.00
C TYR A 133 3.68 -5.76 -4.49
N GLU A 134 2.51 -5.36 -4.99
CA GLU A 134 1.24 -5.85 -4.48
C GLU A 134 1.04 -7.33 -4.78
N LEU A 135 1.47 -7.84 -5.95
CA LEU A 135 1.41 -9.27 -6.27
C LEU A 135 2.22 -10.13 -5.29
N VAL A 136 3.36 -9.62 -4.80
CA VAL A 136 4.20 -10.33 -3.84
C VAL A 136 3.75 -10.10 -2.41
N TYR A 137 3.28 -8.89 -2.08
CA TYR A 137 2.97 -8.53 -0.71
C TYR A 137 1.58 -8.98 -0.27
N PHE A 138 0.56 -9.00 -1.15
CA PHE A 138 -0.77 -9.47 -0.73
C PHE A 138 -0.76 -10.91 -0.20
N PRO A 139 -0.09 -11.90 -0.85
CA PRO A 139 0.00 -13.27 -0.34
C PRO A 139 0.81 -13.32 0.96
N ILE A 140 1.91 -12.57 1.03
CA ILE A 140 2.72 -12.45 2.24
C ILE A 140 1.89 -11.91 3.41
N ASN A 141 1.03 -10.91 3.16
CA ASN A 141 0.18 -10.34 4.19
C ASN A 141 -0.87 -11.34 4.70
N ILE A 142 -1.41 -12.19 3.80
CA ILE A 142 -2.25 -13.33 4.20
C ILE A 142 -1.45 -14.26 5.10
N ILE A 143 -0.27 -14.71 4.68
CA ILE A 143 0.57 -15.62 5.48
C ILE A 143 0.88 -15.01 6.85
N TYR A 144 1.32 -13.75 6.91
CA TYR A 144 1.60 -13.04 8.16
C TYR A 144 0.39 -12.95 9.09
N SER A 145 -0.84 -12.99 8.57
CA SER A 145 -2.04 -12.96 9.40
C SER A 145 -2.32 -14.29 10.11
N TYR A 146 -1.67 -15.38 9.67
CA TYR A 146 -1.78 -16.72 10.26
C TYR A 146 -0.51 -17.19 10.97
N ILE A 147 0.56 -16.38 11.01
CA ILE A 147 1.76 -16.73 11.77
C ILE A 147 1.46 -16.66 13.26
N THR A 148 1.59 -17.80 13.94
CA THR A 148 1.52 -17.93 15.40
C THR A 148 2.94 -18.03 15.99
N ARG A 149 3.05 -18.05 17.33
CA ARG A 149 4.34 -18.20 18.04
C ARG A 149 5.10 -19.48 17.66
N GLU A 150 4.40 -20.50 17.17
CA GLU A 150 4.99 -21.78 16.76
C GLU A 150 5.65 -21.72 15.38
N ASN A 151 5.29 -20.72 14.55
CA ASN A 151 5.74 -20.59 13.16
C ASN A 151 6.65 -19.37 12.93
N VAL A 152 7.35 -18.91 13.97
CA VAL A 152 8.24 -17.74 13.90
C VAL A 152 9.37 -17.92 12.88
N ALA A 153 9.84 -19.15 12.66
CA ALA A 153 10.85 -19.43 11.62
C ALA A 153 10.35 -19.05 10.21
N LEU A 154 9.06 -19.22 9.92
CA LEU A 154 8.44 -18.85 8.65
C LEU A 154 8.49 -17.34 8.42
N TYR A 155 8.32 -16.53 9.48
CA TYR A 155 8.44 -15.08 9.40
C TYR A 155 9.83 -14.66 8.91
N TYR A 156 10.89 -15.24 9.47
CA TYR A 156 12.27 -14.92 9.08
C TYR A 156 12.61 -15.32 7.65
N GLN A 157 11.94 -16.35 7.10
CA GLN A 157 12.12 -16.77 5.71
C GLN A 157 11.39 -15.86 4.71
N ILE A 158 10.24 -15.30 5.10
CA ILE A 158 9.40 -14.47 4.23
C ILE A 158 9.82 -12.99 4.27
N ALA A 159 10.33 -12.51 5.40
CA ALA A 159 10.73 -11.11 5.57
C ALA A 159 11.74 -10.61 4.51
N PRO A 160 12.77 -11.38 4.09
CA PRO A 160 13.65 -11.00 2.98
C PRO A 160 12.91 -10.80 1.66
N VAL A 161 11.92 -11.64 1.36
CA VAL A 161 11.12 -11.56 0.12
C VAL A 161 10.29 -10.28 0.12
N HIS A 162 9.64 -9.95 1.25
CA HIS A 162 8.92 -8.68 1.40
C HIS A 162 9.84 -7.46 1.21
N LYS A 163 11.04 -7.48 1.82
CA LYS A 163 12.03 -6.41 1.65
C LYS A 163 12.50 -6.29 0.20
N ALA A 164 12.77 -7.42 -0.47
CA ALA A 164 13.17 -7.44 -1.88
C ALA A 164 12.07 -6.87 -2.78
N ALA A 165 10.79 -7.23 -2.56
CA ALA A 165 9.67 -6.66 -3.31
C ALA A 165 9.56 -5.14 -3.12
N SER A 166 9.75 -4.67 -1.88
CA SER A 166 9.77 -3.24 -1.57
C SER A 166 10.90 -2.52 -2.31
N PHE A 167 12.11 -3.09 -2.31
CA PHE A 167 13.26 -2.53 -3.00
C PHE A 167 13.03 -2.45 -4.52
N THR A 168 12.51 -3.53 -5.12
CA THR A 168 12.17 -3.57 -6.55
C THR A 168 11.16 -2.48 -6.93
N MET A 169 10.12 -2.27 -6.13
CA MET A 169 9.16 -1.18 -6.34
C MET A 169 9.84 0.19 -6.36
N TYR A 170 10.70 0.46 -5.39
CA TYR A 170 11.42 1.73 -5.32
C TYR A 170 12.42 1.90 -6.47
N CYS A 171 13.09 0.83 -6.91
CA CYS A 171 13.93 0.87 -8.11
C CYS A 171 13.10 1.27 -9.35
N CYS A 172 11.90 0.70 -9.53
CA CYS A 172 11.01 1.12 -10.61
C CYS A 172 10.70 2.62 -10.52
N PHE A 173 10.36 3.13 -9.33
CA PHE A 173 10.04 4.55 -9.16
C PHE A 173 11.25 5.44 -9.50
N ILE A 174 12.45 5.10 -9.02
CA ILE A 174 13.70 5.81 -9.30
C ILE A 174 13.98 5.83 -10.81
N ILE A 175 13.90 4.67 -11.48
CA ILE A 175 14.06 4.59 -12.93
C ILE A 175 13.04 5.48 -13.63
N GLY A 176 11.79 5.50 -13.17
CA GLY A 176 10.76 6.39 -13.68
C GLY A 176 11.12 7.87 -13.59
N PHE A 177 11.71 8.30 -12.47
CA PHE A 177 12.18 9.68 -12.31
C PHE A 177 13.37 10.01 -13.22
N ILE A 178 14.31 9.06 -13.40
CA ILE A 178 15.50 9.24 -14.26
C ILE A 178 15.11 9.33 -15.74
N VAL A 179 14.17 8.48 -16.19
CA VAL A 179 13.78 8.38 -17.61
C VAL A 179 12.73 9.43 -18.00
N MET A 180 12.01 9.99 -17.03
CA MET A 180 11.04 11.06 -17.29
C MET A 180 11.73 12.25 -17.95
N LYS A 181 11.38 12.52 -19.20
CA LYS A 181 11.86 13.72 -19.88
C LYS A 181 11.14 14.94 -19.30
N PRO A 182 11.86 16.03 -18.99
CA PRO A 182 11.22 17.28 -18.63
C PRO A 182 10.30 17.69 -19.77
N LYS A 183 9.08 18.10 -19.42
CA LYS A 183 8.14 18.64 -20.40
C LYS A 183 8.84 19.84 -21.07
N PRO A 184 9.06 19.86 -22.39
CA PRO A 184 9.52 21.07 -23.04
C PRO A 184 8.49 22.15 -22.74
N ARG A 185 8.96 23.28 -22.19
CA ARG A 185 8.14 24.46 -21.93
C ARG A 185 7.69 25.07 -23.25
#